data_AF-A0A523RLY2-F1
#
_entry.id   AF-A0A523RLY2-F1
#
_cell.length_a   1.000
_cell.length_b   1.000
_cell.length_c   1.000
_cell.angle_alpha   90.00
_cell.angle_beta   90.00
_cell.angle_gamma   90.00
#
_symmetry.space_group_name_H-M   'P 1'
#
loop_
_entity.id
_entity.type
_entity.pdbx_description
1 polymer ?
#
loop_
_entity_poly.entity_id
_entity_poly.type
_entity_poly.pdbx_seq_one_letter_code
_entity_poly.pdbx_strand_id
1 'polypeptide(L)' 'MENIDKKEKILEAAREIFFKKSFYEATMDDIALLSGVKKPTIYYYFPSK' A
#
# COMPACT_ATOMS: atom_id res chain seq x y z
N MET A 1 -9.84 15.45 -7.29
CA MET A 1 -8.56 14.97 -7.85
C MET A 1 -7.62 14.36 -6.80
N GLU A 2 -7.84 14.55 -5.50
CA GLU A 2 -6.91 14.07 -4.44
C GLU A 2 -6.98 12.55 -4.10
N ASN A 3 -8.06 11.85 -4.49
CA ASN A 3 -8.29 10.45 -4.08
C ASN A 3 -7.70 9.39 -5.04
N ILE A 4 -7.60 9.69 -6.33
CA ILE A 4 -7.03 8.77 -7.33
C ILE A 4 -5.53 8.59 -7.07
N ASP A 5 -4.84 9.70 -6.80
CA ASP A 5 -3.39 9.72 -6.50
C ASP A 5 -3.03 8.83 -5.30
N LYS A 6 -3.84 8.84 -4.23
CA LYS A 6 -3.58 7.99 -3.05
C LYS A 6 -3.76 6.51 -3.36
N LYS A 7 -4.80 6.13 -4.10
CA LYS A 7 -5.05 4.74 -4.49
C LYS A 7 -3.91 4.20 -5.37
N GLU A 8 -3.46 5.00 -6.34
CA GLU A 8 -2.36 4.63 -7.23
C GLU A 8 -1.03 4.49 -6.48
N LYS A 9 -0.69 5.44 -5.60
CA LYS A 9 0.50 5.36 -4.74
C LYS A 9 0.54 4.11 -3.87
N ILE A 10 -0.62 3.71 -3.32
CA ILE A 10 -0.72 2.48 -2.54
C ILE A 10 -0.46 1.26 -3.42
N LEU A 11 -1.02 1.21 -4.63
CA LEU A 11 -0.84 0.08 -5.55
C LEU A 11 0.61 -0.04 -6.06
N GLU A 12 1.25 1.08 -6.35
CA GLU A 12 2.65 1.10 -6.77
C GLU A 12 3.58 0.63 -5.64
N ALA A 13 3.38 1.13 -4.43
CA ALA A 13 4.11 0.66 -3.25
C ALA A 13 3.86 -0.83 -2.97
N ALA A 14 2.61 -1.30 -3.06
CA ALA A 14 2.27 -2.70 -2.87
C ALA A 14 2.98 -3.61 -3.89
N ARG A 15 3.02 -3.21 -5.16
CA ARG A 15 3.74 -3.93 -6.22
C ARG A 15 5.23 -4.05 -5.90
N GLU A 16 5.87 -2.95 -5.49
CA GLU A 16 7.28 -2.96 -5.11
C GLU A 16 7.55 -3.86 -3.89
N ILE A 17 6.73 -3.76 -2.86
CA ILE A 17 6.88 -4.57 -1.66
C ILE A 17 6.68 -6.05 -1.97
N PHE A 18 5.66 -6.44 -2.73
CA PHE A 18 5.43 -7.84 -3.13
C PHE A 18 6.51 -8.39 -4.07
N PHE A 19 7.19 -7.52 -4.81
CA PHE A 19 8.35 -7.91 -5.61
C PHE A 19 9.60 -8.17 -4.75
N LYS A 20 9.82 -7.33 -3.73
CA LYS A 20 10.99 -7.41 -2.82
C LYS A 20 10.82 -8.45 -1.73
N LYS A 21 9.61 -8.58 -1.19
CA LYS A 21 9.19 -9.49 -0.14
C LYS A 21 8.12 -10.38 -0.73
N SER A 22 8.20 -11.70 -0.54
CA SER A 22 7.12 -12.58 -0.98
C SER A 22 5.76 -12.09 -0.45
N PHE A 23 4.65 -12.45 -1.10
CA PHE A 23 3.32 -12.00 -0.67
C PHE A 23 3.05 -12.26 0.82
N TYR A 24 3.57 -13.36 1.38
CA TYR A 24 3.40 -13.71 2.79
C TYR A 24 4.16 -12.80 3.75
N GLU A 25 5.38 -12.39 3.39
CA GLU A 25 6.26 -11.54 4.22
C GLU A 25 5.92 -10.06 4.13
N ALA A 26 5.33 -9.62 3.02
CA ALA A 26 4.87 -8.25 2.84
C ALA A 26 3.79 -7.88 3.86
N THR A 27 3.89 -6.72 4.50
CA THR A 27 2.90 -6.23 5.47
C THR A 27 2.21 -4.96 4.98
N MET A 28 1.03 -4.67 5.52
CA MET A 28 0.35 -3.37 5.26
C MET A 28 1.14 -2.18 5.83
N ASP A 29 2.00 -2.40 6.83
CA ASP A 29 2.90 -1.38 7.36
C ASP A 29 4.03 -1.05 6.36
N ASP A 30 4.57 -2.06 5.67
CA ASP A 30 5.56 -1.84 4.61
C ASP A 30 4.98 -0.98 3.48
N ILE A 31 3.74 -1.26 3.08
CA ILE A 31 3.03 -0.53 2.02
C ILE A 31 2.73 0.90 2.47
N ALA A 32 2.33 1.09 3.73
CA ALA A 32 2.13 2.42 4.32
C ALA A 32 3.41 3.26 4.33
N LEU A 33 4.51 2.66 4.75
CA LEU A 33 5.81 3.32 4.81
C LEU A 33 6.28 3.74 3.41
N LEU A 34 6.19 2.84 2.43
CA LEU A 34 6.68 3.11 1.07
C LEU A 34 5.76 4.08 0.30
N SER A 35 4.44 3.97 0.44
CA SER A 35 3.48 4.86 -0.25
C SER A 35 3.43 6.27 0.34
N GLY A 36 3.96 6.48 1.55
CA GLY A 36 3.79 7.72 2.31
C GLY A 36 2.34 7.95 2.79
N VAL A 37 1.49 6.93 2.69
CA VAL A 37 0.07 6.98 3.08
C VAL A 37 -0.10 6.33 4.45
N LYS A 38 -0.91 6.95 5.31
CA LYS A 38 -1.21 6.39 6.63
C LYS A 38 -1.98 5.07 6.51
N LYS A 39 -1.63 4.08 7.33
CA LYS A 39 -2.26 2.74 7.35
C LYS A 39 -3.80 2.76 7.39
N PRO A 40 -4.50 3.62 8.18
CA PRO A 40 -5.97 3.67 8.13
C PRO A 40 -6.53 4.08 6.77
N THR A 41 -5.83 4.96 6.04
CA THR A 41 -6.20 5.35 4.68
C THR A 41 -6.02 4.18 3.71
N ILE A 42 -5.02 3.32 3.93
CA ILE A 42 -4.89 2.09 3.15
C ILE A 42 -6.10 1.18 3.36
N TYR A 43 -6.50 0.92 4.62
CA TYR A 43 -7.66 0.08 4.91
C TYR A 43 -8.99 0.65 4.40
N TYR A 44 -9.08 1.97 4.23
CA TYR A 44 -10.24 2.59 3.57
C TYR A 44 -10.34 2.19 2.09
N TYR A 45 -9.22 2.07 1.37
CA TYR A 45 -9.20 1.68 -0.05
C TYR A 45 -9.11 0.17 -0.27
N PHE A 46 -8.38 -0.53 0.60
CA PHE A 46 -8.02 -1.94 0.50
C PHE A 46 -8.25 -2.60 1.87
N PRO A 47 -9.41 -3.24 2.08
CA PRO A 47 -9.78 -3.82 3.38
C PRO A 47 -8.84 -4.94 3.84
N SER A 48 -8.18 -5.61 2.89
CA SER A 48 -7.21 -6.67 3.12
C SER A 48 -5.98 -6.48 2.21
N LYS A 49 -4.92 -7.21 2.56
CA LYS A 49 -3.71 -7.33 1.75
C LYS A 49 -3.98 -8.13 0.47
#